data_AF-A0A962GMX5-F1
#
_entry.id   AF-A0A962GMX5-F1
#
_cell.length_a   1.000
_cell.length_b   1.000
_cell.length_c   1.000
_cell.angle_alpha   90.00
_cell.angle_beta   90.00
_cell.angle_gamma   90.00
#
_symmetry.space_group_name_H-M   'P 1'
#
loop_
_entity.id
_entity.type
_entity.pdbx_description
1 polymer ?
#
loop_
_entity_poly.entity_id
_entity_poly.type
_entity_poly.pdbx_seq_one_letter_code
_entity_poly.pdbx_strand_id
1 'polypeptide(L)'
;MIDEHPLVDERWLDQTAELNAAGGPTMAKFALGVFLRSAPRRLAELQEPGVDRARKAHAWKGTVSMCGLARLAAHLSCIEDTPEDDALIEALDAVVSQTIAAANAYVARPATDR
;
A
#
# COMPACT_ATOMS: atom_id res chain seq x y z
N MET A 1 5.13 15.99 -5.68
CA MET A 1 4.52 15.16 -6.74
C MET A 1 4.30 13.76 -6.18
N ILE A 2 3.16 13.10 -6.44
CA ILE A 2 2.86 11.75 -5.88
C ILE A 2 3.96 10.74 -6.26
N ASP A 3 4.49 10.85 -7.49
CA ASP A 3 5.53 9.98 -8.03
C ASP A 3 6.89 10.06 -7.32
N GLU A 4 7.12 11.09 -6.50
CA GLU A 4 8.36 11.23 -5.71
C GLU A 4 8.38 10.32 -4.48
N HIS A 5 7.21 9.87 -4.01
CA HIS A 5 7.15 8.91 -2.90
C HIS A 5 7.61 7.52 -3.37
N PRO A 6 8.38 6.76 -2.58
CA PRO A 6 8.67 5.38 -2.93
C PRO A 6 7.39 4.54 -2.91
N LEU A 7 7.33 3.52 -3.77
CA LEU A 7 6.24 2.53 -3.75
C LEU A 7 6.20 1.78 -2.40
N VAL A 8 7.39 1.52 -1.86
CA VAL A 8 7.62 0.88 -0.58
C VAL A 8 8.74 1.63 0.13
N ASP A 9 8.47 2.17 1.32
CA ASP A 9 9.47 2.80 2.18
C ASP A 9 10.27 1.70 2.91
N GLU A 10 11.33 1.24 2.25
CA GLU A 10 12.19 0.18 2.78
C GLU A 10 12.88 0.58 4.09
N ARG A 11 13.22 1.86 4.26
CA ARG A 11 13.84 2.36 5.48
C ARG A 11 12.87 2.23 6.67
N TRP A 12 11.61 2.59 6.46
CA TRP A 12 10.56 2.39 7.46
C TRP A 12 10.35 0.91 7.78
N LEU A 13 10.33 0.05 6.76
CA LEU A 13 10.14 -1.39 6.94
C LEU A 13 11.31 -2.05 7.66
N ASP A 14 12.55 -1.64 7.38
CA ASP A 14 13.74 -2.19 8.03
C ASP A 14 13.82 -1.78 9.50
N GLN A 15 13.54 -0.50 9.82
CA GLN A 15 13.40 -0.04 11.22
C GLN A 15 12.29 -0.80 11.95
N THR A 16 11.14 -1.02 11.30
CA THR A 16 10.02 -1.78 11.88
C THR A 16 10.36 -3.25 12.04
N ALA A 17 11.25 -3.79 11.20
CA ALA A 17 11.67 -5.16 11.27
C ALA A 17 12.71 -5.43 12.36
N GLU A 18 13.51 -4.43 12.75
CA GLU A 18 14.41 -4.50 13.90
C GLU A 18 13.63 -4.63 15.23
N LEU A 19 12.38 -4.17 15.27
CA LEU A 19 11.50 -4.30 16.43
C LEU A 19 11.00 -5.75 16.69
N ASN A 20 11.26 -6.69 15.77
CA ASN A 20 10.91 -8.11 15.93
C ASN A 20 12.16 -8.97 16.14
N ALA A 21 12.44 -9.31 17.39
CA ALA A 21 13.42 -10.33 17.77
C ALA A 21 12.76 -11.73 17.84
N ALA A 22 13.48 -12.74 17.34
CA ALA A 22 13.21 -14.20 17.41
C ALA A 22 12.25 -14.81 16.35
N GLY A 23 12.79 -15.09 15.17
CA GLY A 23 12.45 -16.28 14.36
C GLY A 23 11.19 -16.26 13.50
N GLY A 24 10.30 -15.26 13.64
CA GLY A 24 9.10 -15.10 12.80
C GLY A 24 9.28 -14.14 11.62
N PRO A 25 8.29 -14.04 10.69
CA PRO A 25 8.24 -12.95 9.73
C PRO A 25 8.31 -11.61 10.47
N THR A 26 9.13 -10.70 9.97
CA THR A 26 9.22 -9.35 10.53
C THR A 26 7.84 -8.69 10.48
N MET A 27 7.55 -7.79 11.42
CA MET A 27 6.28 -7.05 11.44
C MET A 27 6.02 -6.37 10.07
N ALA A 28 7.10 -5.90 9.42
CA ALA A 28 7.11 -5.44 8.04
C ALA A 28 6.58 -6.47 7.02
N LYS A 29 7.12 -7.70 7.01
CA LYS A 29 6.63 -8.76 6.11
C LYS A 29 5.18 -9.16 6.42
N PHE A 30 4.77 -9.14 7.68
CA PHE A 30 3.38 -9.39 8.07
C PHE A 30 2.44 -8.29 7.54
N ALA A 31 2.78 -7.01 7.75
CA ALA A 31 2.01 -5.87 7.28
C ALA A 31 1.84 -5.88 5.75
N LEU A 32 2.94 -6.08 5.02
CA LEU A 32 2.90 -6.23 3.56
C LEU A 32 2.08 -7.46 3.13
N GLY A 33 2.14 -8.56 3.87
CA GLY A 33 1.30 -9.74 3.61
C GLY A 33 -0.20 -9.45 3.75
N VAL A 34 -0.60 -8.61 4.72
CA VAL A 34 -2.00 -8.16 4.87
C VAL A 34 -2.41 -7.28 3.68
N PHE A 35 -1.55 -6.35 3.27
CA PHE A 35 -1.77 -5.55 2.07
C PHE A 35 -1.96 -6.43 0.83
N LEU A 36 -1.03 -7.34 0.54
CA LEU A 36 -1.05 -8.21 -0.64
C LEU A 36 -2.34 -9.04 -0.74
N ARG A 37 -2.86 -9.53 0.40
CA ARG A 37 -4.13 -10.30 0.42
C ARG A 37 -5.37 -9.44 0.22
N SER A 38 -5.34 -8.18 0.65
CA SER A 38 -6.52 -7.31 0.65
C SER A 38 -6.59 -6.35 -0.55
N ALA A 39 -5.45 -6.01 -1.15
CA ALA A 39 -5.35 -5.01 -2.21
C ALA A 39 -6.29 -5.25 -3.41
N PRO A 40 -6.39 -6.47 -3.98
CA PRO A 40 -7.28 -6.70 -5.13
C PRO A 40 -8.75 -6.41 -4.82
N ARG A 41 -9.21 -6.84 -3.63
CA ARG A 41 -10.58 -6.60 -3.18
C ARG A 41 -10.82 -5.11 -2.92
N ARG A 42 -9.87 -4.41 -2.29
CA ARG A 42 -10.00 -2.98 -2.00
C ARG A 42 -10.03 -2.12 -3.25
N LEU A 43 -9.24 -2.49 -4.26
CA LEU A 43 -9.28 -1.86 -5.58
C LEU A 43 -10.64 -2.04 -6.25
N ALA A 44 -11.15 -3.27 -6.28
CA ALA A 44 -12.48 -3.55 -6.83
C ALA A 44 -13.58 -2.76 -6.11
N GLU A 45 -13.55 -2.71 -4.77
CA GLU A 45 -14.51 -1.93 -3.97
C GLU A 45 -14.52 -0.44 -4.33
N LEU A 46 -13.39 0.16 -4.75
CA LEU A 46 -13.32 1.57 -5.16
C LEU A 46 -13.84 1.81 -6.59
N GLN A 47 -13.82 0.76 -7.43
CA GLN A 47 -14.30 0.80 -8.80
C GLN A 47 -15.80 0.48 -8.92
N GLU A 48 -16.43 0.01 -7.84
CA GLU A 48 -17.86 -0.31 -7.80
C GLU A 48 -18.74 0.94 -8.03
N PRO A 49 -19.73 0.87 -8.93
CA PRO A 49 -20.68 1.97 -9.13
C PRO A 49 -21.45 2.32 -7.85
N GLY A 50 -21.58 3.63 -7.57
CA GLY A 50 -22.34 4.12 -6.42
C GLY A 50 -21.66 3.95 -5.07
N VAL A 51 -20.40 3.52 -5.03
CA VAL A 51 -19.62 3.45 -3.79
C VAL A 51 -19.24 4.85 -3.30
N ASP A 52 -19.21 5.02 -1.98
CA ASP A 52 -18.60 6.18 -1.32
C ASP A 52 -17.07 6.06 -1.42
N ARG A 53 -16.52 6.51 -2.55
CA ARG A 53 -15.09 6.44 -2.87
C ARG A 53 -14.24 7.17 -1.85
N ALA A 54 -14.67 8.33 -1.36
CA ALA A 54 -13.91 9.10 -0.37
C ALA A 54 -13.74 8.30 0.93
N ARG A 55 -14.83 7.75 1.47
CA ARG A 55 -14.78 6.94 2.69
C ARG A 55 -13.96 5.67 2.51
N LYS A 56 -14.08 5.00 1.35
CA LYS A 56 -13.30 3.80 1.04
C LYS A 56 -11.81 4.10 0.91
N ALA A 57 -11.46 5.19 0.23
CA ALA A 57 -10.10 5.65 0.06
C ALA A 57 -9.48 6.02 1.41
N HIS A 58 -10.19 6.76 2.27
CA HIS A 58 -9.77 7.07 3.63
C HIS A 58 -9.45 5.81 4.45
N ALA A 59 -10.37 4.84 4.44
CA ALA A 59 -10.20 3.60 5.18
C ALA A 59 -9.01 2.78 4.68
N TRP A 60 -8.80 2.72 3.35
CA TRP A 60 -7.68 2.00 2.78
C TRP A 60 -6.35 2.74 3.00
N LYS A 61 -6.35 4.08 2.90
CA LYS A 61 -5.20 4.96 3.20
C LYS A 61 -4.64 4.65 4.58
N GLY A 62 -5.51 4.56 5.60
CA GLY A 62 -5.09 4.19 6.95
C GLY A 62 -4.35 2.85 7.01
N THR A 63 -4.83 1.84 6.27
CA THR A 63 -4.18 0.52 6.19
C THR A 63 -2.80 0.60 5.53
N VAL A 64 -2.70 1.28 4.39
CA VAL A 64 -1.47 1.28 3.58
C VAL A 64 -0.38 2.18 4.17
N SER A 65 -0.75 3.25 4.88
CA SER A 65 0.19 4.10 5.62
C SER A 65 0.92 3.33 6.72
N MET A 66 0.24 2.37 7.37
CA MET A 66 0.87 1.48 8.36
C MET A 66 1.77 0.41 7.73
N CYS A 67 1.82 0.31 6.40
CA CYS A 67 2.63 -0.67 5.68
C CYS A 67 3.85 -0.05 4.99
N GLY A 68 4.12 1.24 5.20
CA GLY A 68 5.19 1.96 4.49
C GLY A 68 4.90 2.19 3.01
N LEU A 69 3.64 2.16 2.57
CA LEU A 69 3.25 2.29 1.16
C LEU A 69 2.89 3.74 0.82
N ALA A 70 3.86 4.65 0.96
CA ALA A 70 3.65 6.10 0.94
C ALA A 70 3.04 6.60 -0.38
N ARG A 71 3.48 6.09 -1.54
CA ARG A 71 2.91 6.50 -2.84
C ARG A 71 1.43 6.13 -2.96
N LEU A 72 1.06 4.90 -2.56
CA LEU A 72 -0.33 4.47 -2.59
C LEU A 72 -1.18 5.26 -1.59
N ALA A 73 -0.64 5.57 -0.41
CA ALA A 73 -1.32 6.43 0.56
C ALA A 73 -1.58 7.84 0.02
N ALA A 74 -0.61 8.43 -0.69
CA ALA A 74 -0.77 9.74 -1.32
C ALA A 74 -1.84 9.70 -2.43
N HIS A 75 -1.82 8.67 -3.28
CA HIS A 75 -2.83 8.48 -4.33
C HIS A 75 -4.24 8.32 -3.75
N LEU A 76 -4.39 7.54 -2.68
CA LEU A 76 -5.66 7.39 -1.96
C LEU A 76 -6.10 8.69 -1.28
N SER A 77 -5.17 9.55 -0.85
CA SER A 77 -5.52 10.88 -0.34
C SER A 77 -6.13 11.74 -1.43
N CYS A 78 -5.59 11.70 -2.66
CA CYS A 78 -6.19 12.42 -3.78
C CYS A 78 -7.60 11.90 -4.10
N ILE A 79 -7.82 10.59 -4.07
CA ILE A 79 -9.18 10.03 -4.27
C ILE A 79 -10.13 10.42 -3.13
N GLU A 80 -9.62 10.51 -1.89
CA GLU A 80 -10.41 10.99 -0.76
C GLU A 80 -10.84 12.46 -0.93
N ASP A 81 -9.93 13.30 -1.42
CA ASP A 81 -10.15 14.74 -1.62
C ASP A 81 -11.00 15.05 -2.87
N THR A 82 -10.88 14.23 -3.92
CA THR A 82 -11.60 14.37 -5.20
C THR A 82 -12.17 13.02 -5.68
N PRO A 83 -13.20 12.48 -5.01
CA PRO A 83 -13.72 11.13 -5.27
C PRO A 83 -14.43 10.96 -6.63
N GLU A 84 -14.90 12.05 -7.22
CA GLU A 84 -15.53 12.10 -8.54
C GLU A 84 -14.54 12.06 -9.71
N ASP A 85 -13.22 12.17 -9.47
CA ASP A 85 -12.22 12.11 -10.53
C ASP A 85 -11.94 10.65 -10.94
N ASP A 86 -12.60 10.22 -12.01
CA ASP A 86 -12.42 8.88 -12.57
C ASP A 86 -10.99 8.63 -13.08
N ALA A 87 -10.24 9.67 -13.48
CA ALA A 87 -8.86 9.49 -13.93
C ALA A 87 -7.93 9.08 -12.77
N LEU A 88 -8.21 9.55 -11.54
CA LEU A 88 -7.50 9.07 -10.35
C LEU A 88 -7.81 7.60 -10.05
N ILE A 89 -9.05 7.15 -10.29
CA ILE A 89 -9.45 5.75 -10.11
C ILE A 89 -8.82 4.84 -11.18
N GLU A 90 -8.75 5.29 -12.43
CA GLU A 90 -8.08 4.57 -13.51
C GLU A 90 -6.58 4.45 -13.24
N ALA A 91 -5.92 5.53 -12.82
CA ALA A 91 -4.50 5.53 -12.46
C ALA A 91 -4.19 4.64 -11.23
N LEU A 92 -5.17 4.43 -10.34
CA LEU A 92 -4.99 3.63 -9.13
C LEU A 92 -4.62 2.17 -9.45
N ASP A 93 -5.13 1.58 -10.54
CA ASP A 93 -4.80 0.21 -10.93
C ASP A 93 -3.30 0.03 -11.19
N ALA A 94 -2.71 0.98 -11.92
CA ALA A 94 -1.27 1.00 -12.21
C ALA A 94 -0.45 1.16 -10.92
N VAL A 95 -0.86 2.08 -10.04
CA VAL A 95 -0.17 2.32 -8.76
C VAL A 95 -0.25 1.09 -7.85
N VAL A 96 -1.42 0.46 -7.74
CA VAL A 96 -1.61 -0.76 -6.94
C VAL A 96 -0.79 -1.91 -7.50
N SER A 97 -0.79 -2.12 -8.82
CA SER A 97 -0.01 -3.17 -9.47
C SER A 97 1.50 -3.00 -9.24
N GLN A 98 2.02 -1.77 -9.41
CA GLN A 98 3.41 -1.45 -9.10
C GLN A 98 3.74 -1.67 -7.62
N THR A 99 2.83 -1.29 -6.73
CA THR A 99 3.00 -1.45 -5.28
C THR A 99 3.01 -2.92 -4.87
N ILE A 100 2.14 -3.76 -5.47
CA ILE A 100 2.13 -5.22 -5.28
C ILE A 100 3.47 -5.81 -5.73
N ALA A 101 3.97 -5.42 -6.90
CA ALA A 101 5.25 -5.91 -7.41
C ALA A 101 6.41 -5.57 -6.46
N ALA A 102 6.48 -4.31 -6.00
CA ALA A 102 7.49 -3.85 -5.06
C ALA A 102 7.39 -4.55 -3.69
N ALA A 103 6.17 -4.72 -3.16
CA ALA A 103 5.94 -5.42 -1.90
C ALA A 103 6.33 -6.90 -1.97
N ASN A 104 6.01 -7.60 -3.07
CA ASN A 104 6.45 -8.98 -3.31
C ASN A 104 7.97 -9.08 -3.36
N ALA A 105 8.64 -8.14 -4.05
CA ALA A 105 10.09 -8.09 -4.13
C ALA A 105 10.73 -7.93 -2.74
N TYR A 106 10.19 -7.05 -1.89
CA TYR A 106 10.67 -6.89 -0.51
C TYR A 106 10.45 -8.16 0.33
N VAL A 107 9.25 -8.75 0.28
CA VAL A 107 8.91 -9.95 1.06
C VAL A 107 9.80 -11.14 0.69
N ALA A 108 10.16 -11.27 -0.59
CA ALA A 108 11.03 -12.32 -1.10
C ALA A 108 12.51 -12.20 -0.69
N ARG A 109 12.95 -11.04 -0.17
CA ARG A 109 14.36 -10.85 0.23
C ARG A 109 14.75 -11.81 1.36
N PRO A 110 15.92 -12.48 1.25
CA PRO A 110 16.44 -13.30 2.32
C PRO A 110 16.78 -12.43 3.53
N ALA A 111 16.70 -13.01 4.74
CA ALA A 111 16.98 -12.28 5.98
C ALA A 111 18.47 -11.85 6.12
N THR A 112 19.34 -12.34 5.24
CA THR A 112 20.80 -12.21 5.31
C THR A 112 21.38 -11.02 4.53
N ASP A 113 20.57 -10.29 3.76
CA ASP A 113 21.03 -9.06 3.07
C ASP A 113 20.86 -7.80 3.94
N ARG A 114 20.92 -7.95 5.27
CA ARG A 114 20.84 -6.85 6.25
C ARG A 114 22.18 -6.60 6.91
#